data_AF-A0A1G9JEC6-F1
#
_entry.id   AF-A0A1G9JEC6-F1
#
_cell.length_a   1.000
_cell.length_b   1.000
_cell.length_c   1.000
_cell.angle_alpha   90.00
_cell.angle_beta   90.00
_cell.angle_gamma   90.00
#
_symmetry.space_group_name_H-M   'P 1'
#
loop_
_entity.id
_entity.type
_entity.pdbx_description
1 polymer ?
#
loop_
_entity_poly.entity_id
_entity_poly.type
_entity_poly.pdbx_seq_one_letter_code
_entity_poly.pdbx_strand_id
1 'polypeptide(L)'
;MYKKILCMATAFMLCTNIAFANPKQSINDVETISNSLNTIYLAVLQGKDINSIKKDITFIQSELNRERDEILHEIPNYESKEKQKSIYFSLLSVLNHYQISILELEDYHKTNNHQSLISAISELNNGNLMLGTIKSKL
;
A
#
# COMPACT_ATOMS: atom_id res chain seq x y z
N MET A 1 -22.14 3.29 43.34
CA MET A 1 -22.28 3.51 41.88
C MET A 1 -20.94 3.66 41.14
N TYR A 2 -19.84 4.03 41.80
CA TYR A 2 -18.50 4.16 41.17
C TYR A 2 -17.88 2.86 40.63
N LYS A 3 -18.11 1.70 41.27
CA LYS A 3 -17.54 0.41 40.81
C LYS A 3 -18.05 -0.05 39.44
N LYS A 4 -19.29 0.31 39.06
CA LYS A 4 -19.85 -0.07 37.74
C LYS A 4 -19.27 0.77 36.61
N ILE A 5 -19.02 2.06 36.86
CA ILE A 5 -18.43 2.98 35.88
C ILE A 5 -16.95 2.63 35.61
N LEU A 6 -16.21 2.25 36.66
CA LEU A 6 -14.81 1.84 36.53
C LEU A 6 -14.64 0.56 35.69
N CYS A 7 -15.49 -0.45 35.89
CA CYS A 7 -15.49 -1.65 35.03
C CYS A 7 -15.90 -1.36 33.58
N MET A 8 -16.82 -0.42 33.36
CA MET A 8 -17.24 -0.05 32.01
C MET A 8 -16.13 0.69 31.27
N ALA A 9 -15.40 1.58 31.96
CA ALA A 9 -14.25 2.29 31.39
C ALA A 9 -13.07 1.34 31.09
N THR A 10 -12.78 0.38 31.97
CA THR A 10 -11.71 -0.60 31.70
C THR A 10 -12.10 -1.61 30.61
N ALA A 11 -13.36 -2.03 30.53
CA ALA A 11 -13.85 -2.85 29.42
C ALA A 11 -13.83 -2.09 28.10
N PHE A 12 -14.18 -0.79 28.09
CA PHE A 12 -14.09 0.05 26.90
C PHE A 12 -12.63 0.24 26.46
N MET A 13 -11.69 0.47 27.39
CA MET A 13 -10.26 0.54 27.09
C MET A 13 -9.69 -0.80 26.58
N LEU A 14 -10.17 -1.93 27.12
CA LEU A 14 -9.80 -3.27 26.63
C LEU A 14 -10.38 -3.56 25.25
N CYS A 15 -11.56 -3.02 24.91
CA CYS A 15 -12.16 -3.16 23.59
C CYS A 15 -11.59 -2.17 22.55
N THR A 16 -11.09 -0.99 22.96
CA THR A 16 -10.45 -0.03 22.05
C THR A 16 -8.97 -0.34 21.79
N ASN A 17 -8.31 -1.09 22.67
CA ASN A 17 -6.92 -1.58 22.45
C ASN A 17 -6.86 -2.87 21.61
N ILE A 18 -8.00 -3.34 21.11
CA ILE A 18 -8.07 -4.45 20.17
C ILE A 18 -8.75 -3.95 18.89
N ALA A 19 -8.23 -2.86 18.32
CA ALA A 19 -8.15 -2.81 16.88
C ALA A 19 -7.15 -3.90 16.50
N PHE A 20 -7.62 -5.12 16.25
CA PHE A 20 -6.79 -6.11 15.57
C PHE A 20 -6.45 -5.46 14.22
N ALA A 21 -5.28 -4.85 14.12
CA ALA A 21 -4.70 -4.38 12.87
C ALA A 21 -4.57 -5.59 11.96
N ASN A 22 -5.62 -5.86 11.20
CA ASN A 22 -5.73 -7.07 10.41
C ASN A 22 -4.97 -6.81 9.10
N PRO A 23 -4.14 -7.74 8.61
CA PRO A 23 -3.56 -7.63 7.28
C PRO A 23 -4.58 -7.30 6.17
N LYS A 24 -5.87 -7.60 6.38
CA LYS A 24 -6.98 -7.15 5.52
C LYS A 24 -7.05 -5.64 5.30
N GLN A 25 -6.76 -4.83 6.32
CA GLN A 25 -6.79 -3.37 6.20
C GLN A 25 -5.67 -2.90 5.27
N SER A 26 -4.41 -3.28 5.56
CA SER A 26 -3.28 -2.98 4.69
C SER A 26 -3.45 -3.49 3.27
N ILE A 27 -4.12 -4.63 3.07
CA ILE A 27 -4.45 -5.11 1.71
C ILE A 27 -5.38 -4.16 0.96
N ASN A 28 -6.40 -3.62 1.63
CA ASN A 28 -7.32 -2.67 1.00
C ASN A 28 -6.61 -1.34 0.68
N ASP A 29 -5.71 -0.91 1.55
CA ASP A 29 -4.94 0.32 1.37
C ASP A 29 -3.93 0.16 0.21
N VAL A 30 -3.23 -0.98 0.14
CA VAL A 30 -2.36 -1.36 -0.99
C VAL A 30 -3.16 -1.50 -2.30
N GLU A 31 -4.38 -2.04 -2.27
CA GLU A 31 -5.26 -2.11 -3.44
C GLU A 31 -5.72 -0.72 -3.91
N THR A 32 -5.95 0.21 -2.98
CA THR A 32 -6.28 1.60 -3.30
C THR A 32 -5.10 2.30 -3.99
N ILE A 33 -3.87 2.05 -3.53
CA ILE A 33 -2.65 2.54 -4.17
C ILE A 33 -2.54 1.97 -5.60
N SER A 34 -2.76 0.66 -5.77
CA SER A 34 -2.75 -0.01 -7.09
C SER A 34 -3.74 0.63 -8.07
N ASN A 35 -4.99 0.83 -7.64
CA ASN A 35 -6.03 1.44 -8.47
C ASN A 35 -5.70 2.88 -8.85
N SER A 36 -5.09 3.63 -7.93
CA SER A 36 -4.64 5.00 -8.17
C SER A 36 -3.51 5.03 -9.21
N LEU A 37 -2.53 4.13 -9.08
CA LEU A 37 -1.45 3.99 -10.07
C LEU A 37 -2.00 3.61 -11.45
N ASN A 38 -2.90 2.63 -11.52
CA ASN A 38 -3.53 2.24 -12.78
C ASN A 38 -4.23 3.43 -13.47
N THR A 39 -4.90 4.29 -12.69
CA THR A 39 -5.53 5.51 -13.21
C THR A 39 -4.50 6.47 -13.81
N ILE A 40 -3.33 6.63 -13.18
CA ILE A 40 -2.22 7.42 -13.73
C ILE A 40 -1.71 6.83 -15.03
N TYR A 41 -1.46 5.51 -15.09
CA TYR A 41 -0.96 4.89 -16.31
C TYR A 41 -1.96 4.99 -17.47
N LEU A 42 -3.25 4.84 -17.21
CA LEU A 42 -4.29 5.07 -18.23
C LEU A 42 -4.28 6.52 -18.74
N ALA A 43 -4.11 7.50 -17.84
CA ALA A 43 -3.97 8.90 -18.22
C ALA A 43 -2.73 9.15 -19.12
N VAL A 44 -1.59 8.56 -18.77
CA VAL A 44 -0.34 8.65 -19.56
C VAL A 44 -0.52 8.01 -20.94
N LEU A 45 -1.12 6.82 -21.01
CA LEU A 45 -1.39 6.12 -22.27
C LEU A 45 -2.38 6.87 -23.17
N GLN A 46 -3.28 7.65 -22.59
CA GLN A 46 -4.19 8.56 -23.32
C GLN A 46 -3.51 9.85 -23.78
N GLY A 47 -2.21 10.02 -23.51
CA GLY A 47 -1.44 11.20 -23.91
C GLY A 47 -1.69 12.43 -23.02
N LYS A 48 -2.20 12.25 -21.78
CA LYS A 48 -2.28 13.38 -20.85
C LYS A 48 -0.88 13.88 -20.51
N ASP A 49 -0.74 15.20 -20.44
CA ASP A 49 0.51 15.85 -20.04
C ASP A 49 0.87 15.45 -18.60
N ILE A 50 2.14 15.09 -18.40
CA ILE A 50 2.68 14.70 -17.10
C ILE A 50 2.51 15.80 -16.05
N ASN A 51 2.59 17.08 -16.45
CA ASN A 51 2.42 18.16 -15.48
C ASN A 51 1.02 18.16 -14.87
N SER A 52 0.02 17.63 -15.58
CA SER A 52 -1.35 17.49 -15.06
C SER A 52 -1.51 16.36 -14.04
N ILE A 53 -0.65 15.35 -14.07
CA ILE A 53 -0.72 14.17 -13.18
C ILE A 53 0.38 14.16 -12.10
N LYS A 54 1.30 15.14 -12.12
CA LYS A 54 2.39 15.27 -11.13
C LYS A 54 1.87 15.31 -9.68
N LYS A 55 0.79 16.04 -9.45
CA LYS A 55 0.15 16.12 -8.12
C LYS A 55 -0.35 14.75 -7.65
N ASP A 56 -0.92 13.97 -8.57
CA ASP A 56 -1.43 12.63 -8.29
C ASP A 56 -0.27 11.67 -7.98
N ILE A 57 0.84 11.75 -8.72
CA ILE A 57 2.06 10.98 -8.43
C ILE A 57 2.58 11.30 -7.03
N THR A 58 2.72 12.57 -6.67
CA THR A 58 3.18 12.99 -5.34
C THR A 58 2.24 12.50 -4.23
N PHE A 59 0.93 12.56 -4.45
CA PHE A 59 -0.05 12.04 -3.52
C PHE A 59 0.09 10.52 -3.32
N ILE A 60 0.22 9.76 -4.42
CA ILE A 60 0.42 8.31 -4.33
C ILE A 60 1.73 7.96 -3.62
N GLN A 61 2.82 8.70 -3.88
CA GLN A 61 4.07 8.53 -3.15
C GLN A 61 3.89 8.74 -1.64
N SER A 62 3.11 9.73 -1.22
CA SER A 62 2.81 9.92 0.21
C SER A 62 1.99 8.77 0.80
N GLU A 63 0.98 8.27 0.08
CA GLU A 63 0.20 7.12 0.54
C GLU A 63 1.04 5.82 0.59
N LEU A 64 1.94 5.63 -0.38
CA LEU A 64 2.87 4.49 -0.40
C LEU A 64 3.80 4.50 0.82
N ASN A 65 4.35 5.67 1.16
CA ASN A 65 5.21 5.82 2.32
C ASN A 65 4.43 5.65 3.63
N ARG A 66 3.22 6.23 3.73
CA ARG A 66 2.33 6.04 4.89
C ARG A 66 2.05 4.56 5.13
N GLU A 67 1.63 3.83 4.10
CA GLU A 67 1.32 2.41 4.21
C GLU A 67 2.55 1.57 4.55
N ARG A 68 3.73 1.93 4.00
CA ARG A 68 5.00 1.28 4.34
C ARG A 68 5.32 1.44 5.82
N ASP A 69 5.18 2.63 6.36
CA ASP A 69 5.45 2.93 7.77
C ASP A 69 4.45 2.19 8.69
N GLU A 70 3.17 2.16 8.32
CA GLU A 70 2.14 1.42 9.05
C GLU A 70 2.43 -0.09 9.07
N ILE A 71 2.79 -0.69 7.93
CA ILE A 71 3.16 -2.11 7.87
C ILE A 71 4.40 -2.40 8.72
N LEU A 72 5.44 -1.56 8.64
CA LEU A 72 6.65 -1.72 9.44
C LEU A 72 6.37 -1.61 10.93
N HIS A 73 5.44 -0.73 11.32
CA HIS A 73 4.99 -0.59 12.70
C HIS A 73 4.20 -1.82 13.20
N GLU A 74 3.45 -2.48 12.33
CA GLU A 74 2.64 -3.65 12.69
C GLU A 74 3.45 -4.94 12.83
N ILE A 75 4.52 -5.14 12.04
CA ILE A 75 5.32 -6.39 12.05
C ILE A 75 5.74 -6.87 13.46
N PRO A 76 6.24 -6.03 14.38
CA PRO A 76 6.57 -6.42 15.74
C PRO A 76 5.39 -6.99 16.56
N ASN A 77 4.16 -6.58 16.26
CA ASN A 77 2.95 -7.07 16.95
C ASN A 77 2.64 -8.55 16.63
N TYR A 78 3.37 -9.15 15.68
CA TYR A 78 3.15 -10.49 15.15
C TYR A 78 4.35 -11.44 15.33
N GLU A 79 5.22 -11.21 16.34
CA GLU A 79 6.42 -12.05 16.58
C GLU A 79 6.16 -13.56 16.66
N SER A 80 5.04 -13.98 17.27
CA SER A 80 4.67 -15.40 17.38
C SER A 80 3.70 -15.89 16.28
N LYS A 81 3.39 -15.02 15.31
CA LYS A 81 2.36 -15.21 14.27
C LYS A 81 2.99 -15.18 12.88
N GLU A 82 3.78 -16.21 12.57
CA GLU A 82 4.55 -16.32 11.33
C GLU A 82 3.73 -16.12 10.05
N LYS A 83 2.48 -16.60 10.01
CA LYS A 83 1.60 -16.41 8.83
C LYS A 83 1.32 -14.92 8.57
N GLN A 84 0.92 -14.17 9.60
CA GLN A 84 0.60 -12.75 9.50
C GLN A 84 1.86 -11.94 9.18
N LYS A 85 2.97 -12.26 9.82
CA LYS A 85 4.27 -11.63 9.56
C LYS A 85 4.72 -11.83 8.10
N SER A 86 4.57 -13.04 7.57
CA SER A 86 4.84 -13.33 6.15
C SER A 86 3.95 -12.53 5.20
N ILE A 87 2.67 -12.29 5.55
CA ILE A 87 1.79 -11.43 4.77
C ILE A 87 2.30 -9.99 4.76
N TYR A 88 2.67 -9.42 5.91
CA TYR A 88 3.21 -8.06 5.97
C TYR A 88 4.51 -7.90 5.16
N PHE A 89 5.44 -8.84 5.25
CA PHE A 89 6.63 -8.82 4.38
C PHE A 89 6.28 -8.93 2.90
N SER A 90 5.26 -9.72 2.55
CA SER A 90 4.79 -9.80 1.18
C SER A 90 4.19 -8.47 0.71
N LEU A 91 3.43 -7.78 1.57
CA LEU A 91 2.89 -6.46 1.26
C LEU A 91 4.00 -5.41 1.08
N LEU A 92 5.07 -5.44 1.89
CA LEU A 92 6.24 -4.57 1.66
C LEU A 92 6.88 -4.80 0.29
N SER A 93 6.92 -6.04 -0.18
CA SER A 93 7.41 -6.36 -1.52
C SER A 93 6.50 -5.80 -2.61
N VAL A 94 5.17 -5.84 -2.41
CA VAL A 94 4.21 -5.19 -3.32
C VAL A 94 4.46 -3.67 -3.37
N LEU A 95 4.64 -3.03 -2.21
CA LEU A 95 4.95 -1.59 -2.14
C LEU A 95 6.28 -1.24 -2.81
N ASN A 96 7.27 -2.14 -2.80
CA ASN A 96 8.53 -1.95 -3.54
C ASN A 96 8.30 -1.95 -5.06
N HIS A 97 7.51 -2.88 -5.58
CA HIS A 97 7.14 -2.88 -7.00
C HIS A 97 6.43 -1.58 -7.39
N TYR A 98 5.49 -1.10 -6.57
CA TYR A 98 4.82 0.17 -6.82
C TYR A 98 5.76 1.37 -6.74
N GLN A 99 6.74 1.35 -5.84
CA GLN A 99 7.75 2.41 -5.77
C GLN A 99 8.65 2.43 -7.01
N ILE A 100 9.12 1.27 -7.47
CA ILE A 100 9.93 1.16 -8.69
C ILE A 100 9.10 1.62 -9.90
N SER A 101 7.85 1.19 -9.97
CA SER A 101 6.89 1.61 -11.00
C SER A 101 6.82 3.15 -11.11
N ILE A 102 6.68 3.86 -9.98
CA ILE A 102 6.66 5.33 -9.96
C ILE A 102 7.99 5.93 -10.43
N LEU A 103 9.12 5.37 -10.00
CA LEU A 103 10.45 5.88 -10.38
C LEU A 103 10.71 5.75 -11.89
N GLU A 104 10.32 4.62 -12.48
CA GLU A 104 10.42 4.37 -13.92
C GLU A 104 9.48 5.30 -14.73
N LEU A 105 8.29 5.61 -14.18
CA LEU A 105 7.40 6.59 -14.78
C LEU A 105 8.04 7.98 -14.77
N GLU A 106 8.62 8.41 -13.65
CA GLU A 106 9.35 9.68 -13.58
C GLU A 106 10.54 9.73 -14.54
N ASP A 107 11.25 8.61 -14.72
CA ASP A 107 12.34 8.52 -15.69
C ASP A 107 11.85 8.66 -17.13
N TYR A 108 10.76 7.97 -17.49
CA TYR A 108 10.09 8.17 -18.78
C TYR A 108 9.79 9.64 -19.03
N HIS A 109 9.30 10.36 -18.03
CA HIS A 109 8.98 11.78 -18.19
C HIS A 109 10.21 12.69 -18.34
N LYS A 110 11.32 12.37 -17.68
CA LYS A 110 12.56 13.14 -17.77
C LYS A 110 13.28 12.91 -19.10
N THR A 111 13.25 11.68 -19.61
CA THR A 111 14.09 11.23 -20.73
C THR A 111 13.31 10.98 -22.02
N ASN A 112 11.98 10.93 -21.95
CA ASN A 112 11.09 10.44 -23.00
C ASN A 112 11.44 9.01 -23.47
N ASN A 113 12.05 8.21 -22.60
CA ASN A 113 12.44 6.83 -22.90
C ASN A 113 11.25 5.88 -22.74
N HIS A 114 10.69 5.41 -23.86
CA HIS A 114 9.57 4.46 -23.83
C HIS A 114 9.87 3.15 -23.12
N GLN A 115 11.14 2.75 -23.01
CA GLN A 115 11.52 1.57 -22.22
C GLN A 115 11.17 1.76 -20.74
N SER A 116 11.38 2.96 -20.19
CA SER A 116 11.06 3.26 -18.79
C SER A 116 9.55 3.22 -18.56
N LEU A 117 8.72 3.65 -19.53
CA LEU A 117 7.27 3.48 -19.44
C LEU A 117 6.84 2.01 -19.42
N ILE A 118 7.48 1.17 -20.24
CA ILE A 118 7.23 -0.28 -20.25
C ILE A 118 7.64 -0.91 -18.91
N SER A 119 8.81 -0.55 -18.39
CA SER A 119 9.28 -0.99 -17.07
C SER A 119 8.31 -0.56 -15.96
N ALA A 120 7.84 0.69 -15.99
CA ALA A 120 6.90 1.23 -15.02
C ALA A 120 5.59 0.42 -14.95
N ILE A 121 5.01 0.11 -16.11
CA ILE A 121 3.79 -0.70 -16.23
C ILE A 121 4.05 -2.15 -15.81
N SER A 122 5.20 -2.71 -16.20
CA SER A 122 5.60 -4.08 -15.82
C SER A 122 5.69 -4.23 -14.30
N GLU A 123 6.31 -3.27 -13.62
CA GLU A 123 6.43 -3.28 -12.16
C GLU A 123 5.09 -3.14 -11.45
N LEU A 124 4.18 -2.28 -11.95
CA LEU A 124 2.81 -2.23 -11.45
C LEU A 124 2.12 -3.61 -11.57
N ASN A 125 2.23 -4.26 -12.72
CA ASN A 125 1.62 -5.56 -12.96
C ASN A 125 2.21 -6.67 -12.08
N ASN A 126 3.53 -6.67 -11.87
CA ASN A 126 4.21 -7.58 -10.96
C ASN A 126 3.70 -7.41 -9.52
N GLY A 127 3.60 -6.16 -9.05
CA GLY A 127 3.00 -5.85 -7.75
C GLY A 127 1.55 -6.32 -7.64
N ASN A 128 0.74 -6.12 -8.67
CA ASN A 128 -0.67 -6.55 -8.71
C ASN A 128 -0.84 -8.06 -8.69
N LEU A 129 0.00 -8.80 -9.42
CA LEU A 129 -0.01 -10.26 -9.41
C LEU A 129 0.35 -10.80 -8.02
N MET A 130 1.34 -10.19 -7.37
CA MET A 130 1.71 -10.53 -6.01
C MET A 130 0.59 -10.20 -5.01
N LEU A 131 -0.02 -9.02 -5.11
CA LEU A 131 -1.17 -8.64 -4.28
C LEU A 131 -2.34 -9.62 -4.44
N GLY A 132 -2.67 -10.01 -5.67
CA GLY A 132 -3.69 -11.02 -5.95
C GLY A 132 -3.38 -12.38 -5.31
N THR A 133 -2.11 -12.78 -5.29
CA THR A 133 -1.64 -14.00 -4.63
C THR A 133 -1.73 -13.91 -3.09
N ILE A 134 -1.51 -12.73 -2.51
CA ILE A 134 -1.70 -12.51 -1.06
C ILE A 134 -3.20 -12.60 -0.72
N LYS A 135 -4.06 -11.94 -1.50
CA LYS A 135 -5.52 -11.93 -1.33
C LYS A 135 -6.12 -13.33 -1.36
N SER A 136 -5.65 -14.21 -2.24
CA SER A 136 -6.18 -15.58 -2.36
C SER A 136 -5.81 -16.52 -1.20
N LYS A 137 -4.85 -16.14 -0.34
CA LYS A 137 -4.34 -16.94 0.78
C LYS A 137 -4.96 -16.55 2.14
N LEU A 138 -5.84 -15.55 2.15
CA LEU A 138 -6.52 -14.98 3.32
C LEU A 138 -7.99 -15.37 3.38
#